data_AF-A0A452Y7G6-F1
#
_entry.id   AF-A0A452Y7G6-F1
#
_cell.length_a   1.000
_cell.length_b   1.000
_cell.length_c   1.000
_cell.angle_alpha   90.00
_cell.angle_beta   90.00
_cell.angle_gamma   90.00
#
_symmetry.space_group_name_H-M   'P 1'
#
loop_
_entity.id
_entity.type
_entity.pdbx_description
1 polymer ?
#
loop_
_entity_poly.entity_id
_entity_poly.type
_entity_poly.pdbx_seq_one_letter_code
_entity_poly.pdbx_strand_id
1 'polypeptide(L)'
;VLSTMPTFAMTVLRLPKKLLKEIDKTRRKFLWAQEEELSGGKCKVNWNTVCSTIENGGLGIQDLHRFGRALRLRWLWLSWV
;
A
#
# COMPACT_ATOMS: atom_id res chain seq x y z
N VAL A 1 0.99 8.33 8.54
CA VAL A 1 -0.39 8.87 8.46
C VAL A 1 -1.22 8.21 7.36
N LEU A 2 -0.83 8.26 6.08
CA LEU A 2 -1.62 7.64 4.97
C LEU A 2 -1.78 6.10 5.04
N SER A 3 -0.95 5.43 5.83
CA SER A 3 -0.99 3.97 5.96
C SER A 3 -1.84 3.44 7.10
N THR A 4 -2.23 4.26 8.09
CA THR A 4 -2.96 3.77 9.27
C THR A 4 -4.40 3.36 8.94
N MET A 5 -5.16 4.16 8.19
CA MET A 5 -6.53 3.81 7.80
C MET A 5 -6.61 2.53 6.94
N PRO A 6 -5.80 2.36 5.87
CA PRO A 6 -5.76 1.11 5.11
C PRO A 6 -5.41 -0.09 5.98
N THR A 7 -4.46 0.06 6.90
CA THR A 7 -4.01 -1.01 7.80
C THR A 7 -5.12 -1.50 8.71
N PHE A 8 -5.87 -0.58 9.31
CA PHE A 8 -7.04 -0.94 10.10
C PHE A 8 -8.07 -1.72 9.26
N ALA A 9 -8.45 -1.19 8.10
CA ALA A 9 -9.40 -1.85 7.20
C ALA A 9 -8.93 -3.24 6.76
N MET A 10 -7.64 -3.41 6.43
CA MET A 10 -7.06 -4.69 6.03
C MET A 10 -6.98 -5.73 7.14
N THR A 11 -7.04 -5.30 8.40
CA THR A 11 -7.00 -6.21 9.56
C THR A 11 -8.31 -6.96 9.68
N VAL A 12 -9.43 -6.30 9.37
CA VAL A 12 -10.79 -6.86 9.50
C VAL A 12 -11.33 -7.37 8.15
N LEU A 13 -10.95 -6.74 7.03
CA LEU A 13 -11.52 -7.00 5.72
C LEU A 13 -10.48 -7.52 4.72
N ARG A 14 -10.90 -8.45 3.86
CA ARG A 14 -10.15 -8.81 2.65
C ARG A 14 -10.42 -7.76 1.56
N LEU A 15 -9.60 -6.72 1.52
CA LEU A 15 -9.74 -5.67 0.50
C LEU A 15 -9.50 -6.22 -0.93
N PRO A 16 -10.34 -5.87 -1.92
CA PRO A 16 -10.15 -6.28 -3.29
C PRO A 16 -8.92 -5.62 -3.89
N LYS A 17 -8.22 -6.32 -4.81
CA LYS A 17 -6.98 -5.82 -5.44
C LYS A 17 -7.16 -4.45 -6.11
N LYS A 18 -8.35 -4.18 -6.68
CA LYS A 18 -8.68 -2.88 -7.29
C LYS A 18 -8.62 -1.74 -6.27
N LEU A 19 -9.18 -1.93 -5.07
CA LEU A 19 -9.17 -0.92 -4.02
C LEU A 19 -7.74 -0.66 -3.51
N LEU A 20 -6.93 -1.71 -3.37
CA LEU A 20 -5.51 -1.55 -3.01
C LEU A 20 -4.75 -0.68 -4.03
N LYS A 21 -5.01 -0.87 -5.32
CA LYS A 21 -4.42 -0.05 -6.39
C LYS A 21 -4.85 1.42 -6.31
N GLU A 22 -6.11 1.70 -5.94
CA GLU A 22 -6.58 3.08 -5.75
C GLU A 22 -5.92 3.74 -4.53
N ILE A 23 -5.78 3.02 -3.42
CA ILE A 23 -5.05 3.52 -2.25
C ILE A 23 -3.59 3.82 -2.62
N ASP A 24 -2.93 2.92 -3.35
CA ASP A 24 -1.57 3.15 -3.85
C ASP A 24 -1.49 4.29 -4.87
N LYS A 25 -2.55 4.56 -5.64
CA LYS A 25 -2.64 5.75 -6.49
C LYS A 25 -2.62 7.03 -5.65
N THR A 26 -3.42 7.08 -4.58
CA THR A 26 -3.44 8.24 -3.65
C THR A 26 -2.10 8.40 -2.93
N ARG A 27 -1.46 7.31 -2.50
CA ARG A 27 -0.11 7.35 -1.90
C ARG A 27 0.94 7.86 -2.89
N ARG A 28 0.86 7.44 -4.16
CA ARG A 28 1.71 7.98 -5.23
C ARG A 28 1.44 9.46 -5.48
N LYS A 29 0.19 9.92 -5.41
CA LYS A 29 -0.16 11.35 -5.59
C LYS A 29 0.53 12.16 -4.51
N PHE A 30 0.37 11.73 -3.26
CA PHE A 30 1.02 12.37 -2.12
C PHE A 30 2.55 12.42 -2.26
N LEU A 31 3.19 11.35 -2.73
CA LEU A 31 4.65 11.30 -2.84
C LEU A 31 5.22 12.14 -4.00
N TRP A 32 4.53 12.19 -5.14
CA TRP A 32 5.12 12.72 -6.39
C TRP A 32 4.40 13.92 -7.00
N ALA A 33 3.15 14.18 -6.66
CA ALA A 33 2.31 15.18 -7.33
C ALA A 33 1.57 16.12 -6.37
N GLN A 34 1.62 15.88 -5.05
CA GLN A 34 0.87 16.64 -4.04
C GLN A 34 -0.61 16.81 -4.44
N GLU A 35 -1.06 18.04 -4.74
CA GLU A 35 -2.44 18.36 -5.14
C GLU A 35 -2.69 18.26 -6.66
N GLU A 36 -1.66 18.13 -7.48
CA GLU A 36 -1.84 17.99 -8.93
C GLU A 36 -2.24 16.57 -9.35
N GLU A 37 -2.95 16.47 -10.48
CA GLU A 37 -3.21 15.21 -11.16
C GLU A 37 -1.90 14.46 -11.46
N LEU A 38 -1.88 13.16 -11.13
CA LEU A 38 -0.78 12.26 -11.43
C LEU A 38 -0.81 11.88 -12.91
N SER A 39 0.14 12.40 -13.67
CA SER A 39 0.48 11.87 -14.99
C SER A 39 1.63 10.86 -14.88
N GLY A 40 1.73 9.92 -15.81
CA GLY A 40 2.75 8.85 -15.80
C GLY A 40 4.19 9.36 -15.70
N GLY A 41 4.47 10.54 -16.28
CA GLY A 41 5.79 11.18 -16.21
C GLY A 41 6.17 11.78 -14.85
N LYS A 42 5.21 11.93 -13.91
CA LYS A 42 5.49 12.48 -12.57
C LYS A 42 6.05 11.43 -11.61
N CYS A 43 5.76 10.14 -11.82
CA CYS A 43 6.31 9.06 -11.01
C CYS A 43 7.76 8.77 -11.41
N LYS A 44 8.72 9.30 -10.64
CA LYS A 44 10.16 9.15 -10.92
C LYS A 44 10.70 7.74 -10.68
N VAL A 45 10.04 6.96 -9.83
CA VAL A 45 10.51 5.63 -9.41
C VAL A 45 9.37 4.62 -9.50
N ASN A 46 9.67 3.40 -9.96
CA ASN A 46 8.71 2.30 -9.98
C ASN A 46 8.16 2.03 -8.57
N TRP A 47 6.85 1.86 -8.46
CA TRP A 47 6.17 1.64 -7.18
C TRP A 47 6.68 0.40 -6.45
N ASN A 48 7.01 -0.67 -7.17
CA ASN A 48 7.57 -1.88 -6.55
C ASN A 48 8.94 -1.62 -5.90
N THR A 49 9.77 -0.75 -6.48
CA THR A 49 11.06 -0.35 -5.92
C THR A 49 10.86 0.54 -4.70
N VAL A 50 9.91 1.48 -4.76
CA VAL A 50 9.51 2.31 -3.62
C VAL A 50 9.07 1.45 -2.43
N CYS A 51 8.36 0.35 -2.69
CA CYS A 51 7.90 -0.57 -1.66
C CYS A 51 8.99 -1.52 -1.11
N SER A 52 10.18 -1.52 -1.70
CA SER A 52 11.30 -2.33 -1.21
C SER A 52 11.85 -1.76 0.10
N THR A 53 12.59 -2.57 0.85
CA THR A 53 13.28 -2.12 2.08
C THR A 53 14.35 -1.08 1.74
N ILE A 54 14.70 -0.24 2.72
CA ILE A 54 15.75 0.78 2.56
C ILE A 54 17.10 0.15 2.21
N GLU A 55 17.41 -0.99 2.83
CA GLU A 55 18.61 -1.80 2.54
C GLU A 55 18.68 -2.25 1.07
N ASN A 56 17.52 -2.47 0.44
CA ASN A 56 17.40 -2.84 -0.98
C ASN A 56 17.18 -1.63 -1.89
N GLY A 57 17.50 -0.41 -1.43
CA GLY A 57 17.38 0.83 -2.21
C GLY A 57 15.96 1.36 -2.38
N GLY A 58 15.00 0.86 -1.60
CA GLY A 58 13.62 1.35 -1.58
C GLY A 58 13.34 2.42 -0.52
N LEU A 59 12.08 2.81 -0.39
CA LEU A 59 11.62 3.78 0.63
C LEU A 59 11.00 3.10 1.86
N GLY A 60 10.95 1.77 1.91
CA GLY A 60 10.34 1.01 3.00
C GLY A 60 8.82 1.14 3.08
N ILE A 61 8.16 1.63 2.03
CA ILE A 61 6.69 1.76 2.01
C ILE A 61 6.07 0.36 1.90
N GLN A 62 5.16 0.03 2.81
CA GLN A 62 4.54 -1.30 2.83
C GLN A 62 3.73 -1.58 1.56
N ASP A 63 4.08 -2.66 0.85
CA ASP A 63 3.24 -3.29 -0.18
C ASP A 63 1.93 -3.73 0.47
N LEU A 64 0.83 -3.05 0.15
CA LEU A 64 -0.48 -3.29 0.75
C LEU A 64 -1.00 -4.71 0.55
N HIS A 65 -0.68 -5.34 -0.57
CA HIS A 65 -1.15 -6.68 -0.88
C HIS A 65 -0.39 -7.73 -0.06
N ARG A 66 0.93 -7.58 0.09
CA ARG A 66 1.75 -8.43 0.98
C ARG A 66 1.41 -8.16 2.44
N PHE A 67 1.35 -6.90 2.84
CA PHE A 67 1.10 -6.49 4.21
C PHE A 67 -0.31 -6.87 4.68
N GLY A 68 -1.34 -6.65 3.87
CA GLY A 68 -2.69 -7.08 4.20
C GLY A 68 -2.83 -8.60 4.34
N ARG A 69 -2.06 -9.39 3.58
CA ARG A 69 -2.00 -10.85 3.79
C ARG A 69 -1.33 -11.20 5.11
N ALA A 70 -0.17 -10.60 5.40
CA ALA A 70 0.54 -10.82 6.65
C ALA A 70 -0.29 -10.45 7.89
N LEU A 71 -1.03 -9.33 7.84
CA LEU A 71 -1.93 -8.91 8.91
C LEU A 71 -3.02 -9.94 9.22
N ARG A 72 -3.62 -10.54 8.19
CA ARG A 72 -4.64 -11.57 8.39
C ARG A 72 -4.06 -12.89 8.91
N LEU A 73 -2.84 -13.23 8.53
CA LEU A 73 -2.14 -14.40 9.10
C LEU A 73 -1.88 -14.25 10.60
N ARG A 74 -1.81 -13.02 11.13
CA ARG A 74 -1.71 -12.80 12.58
C ARG A 74 -2.95 -13.29 13.33
N TRP A 75 -4.13 -13.20 12.71
CA TRP A 75 -5.42 -13.54 13.30
C TRP A 75 -6.11 -14.65 12.52
N LEU A 76 -5.43 -15.80 12.37
CA LEU A 76 -5.95 -16.96 11.63
C LEU A 76 -7.34 -17.39 12.10
N TRP A 77 -7.69 -17.25 13.38
CA TRP A 77 -9.01 -17.63 13.89
C TRP A 77 -10.17 -16.83 13.25
N LEU A 78 -9.94 -15.61 12.75
CA LEU A 78 -10.94 -14.83 12.02
C LEU A 78 -11.23 -15.39 10.61
N SER A 79 -10.39 -16.29 10.08
CA SER A 79 -10.67 -16.94 8.79
C SER A 79 -11.59 -18.15 8.87
N TRP A 80 -11.96 -18.58 10.08
CA TRP A 80 -12.81 -19.75 10.35
C TRP A 80 -14.26 -19.39 10.70
N VAL A 81 -14.62 -18.10 10.54
CA VAL A 81 -15.98 -17.58 10.60
C VAL A 81 -16.35 -17.12 9.20
#